data_AF-N9QA96-F1
#
_entry.id   AF-N9QA96-F1
#
_cell.length_a   1.000
_cell.length_b   1.000
_cell.length_c   1.000
_cell.angle_alpha   90.00
_cell.angle_beta   90.00
_cell.angle_gamma   90.00
#
_symmetry.space_group_name_H-M   'P 1'
#
loop_
_entity.id
_entity.type
_entity.pdbx_description
1 polymer ?
#
loop_
_entity_poly.entity_id
_entity_poly.type
_entity_poly.pdbx_seq_one_letter_code
_entity_poly.pdbx_strand_id
1 'polypeptide(L)'
;MDLFQILLNIHDYQDDQTIYAIEPWLLESQALVLKEPHDGLIQVRYNNSIFEYFLEVLLVKELFADLESQNLCIRDQCQRIIEYAIYDA
;
A
#
# COMPACT_ATOMS: atom_id res chain seq x y z
N MET A 1 -7.81 -8.89 3.50
CA MET A 1 -6.71 -9.18 2.56
C MET A 1 -5.44 -8.64 3.20
N ASP A 2 -4.29 -9.26 2.95
CA ASP A 2 -3.03 -8.72 3.46
C ASP A 2 -2.42 -7.70 2.49
N LEU A 3 -1.43 -6.95 2.96
CA LEU A 3 -0.77 -5.90 2.21
C LEU A 3 -0.07 -6.47 0.98
N PHE A 4 0.57 -7.63 1.08
CA PHE A 4 1.20 -8.29 -0.05
C PHE A 4 0.22 -8.62 -1.17
N GLN A 5 -0.95 -9.14 -0.84
CA GLN A 5 -2.01 -9.44 -1.81
C GLN A 5 -2.54 -8.17 -2.49
N ILE A 6 -2.65 -7.05 -1.78
CA ILE A 6 -3.05 -5.77 -2.39
C ILE A 6 -1.97 -5.30 -3.36
N LEU A 7 -0.71 -5.28 -2.92
CA LEU A 7 0.42 -4.85 -3.74
C LEU A 7 0.61 -5.73 -4.98
N LEU A 8 0.44 -7.05 -4.85
CA LEU A 8 0.52 -8.00 -5.95
C LEU A 8 -0.53 -7.72 -7.04
N ASN A 9 -1.70 -7.24 -6.64
CA ASN A 9 -2.82 -6.95 -7.54
C ASN A 9 -3.04 -5.44 -7.71
N ILE A 10 -1.98 -4.62 -7.58
CA ILE A 10 -2.11 -3.16 -7.54
C ILE A 10 -2.81 -2.59 -8.79
N HIS A 11 -2.64 -3.25 -9.94
CA HIS A 11 -3.24 -2.84 -11.21
C HIS A 11 -4.76 -3.06 -11.29
N ASP A 12 -5.35 -3.83 -10.37
CA ASP A 12 -6.80 -4.02 -10.29
C ASP A 12 -7.49 -2.83 -9.59
N TYR A 13 -6.73 -1.98 -8.91
CA TYR A 13 -7.21 -0.80 -8.19
C TYR A 13 -7.11 0.47 -9.03
N GLN A 14 -7.98 1.44 -8.74
CA GLN A 14 -7.99 2.75 -9.40
C GLN A 14 -6.97 3.70 -8.77
N ASP A 15 -6.43 4.61 -9.58
CA ASP A 15 -5.36 5.52 -9.18
C ASP A 15 -5.80 6.52 -8.09
N ASP A 16 -7.10 6.80 -8.00
CA ASP A 16 -7.73 7.67 -7.00
C ASP A 16 -8.06 6.97 -5.67
N GLN A 17 -7.49 5.79 -5.45
CA GLN A 17 -7.66 5.02 -4.23
C GLN A 17 -6.39 5.06 -3.37
N THR A 18 -6.58 4.83 -2.08
CA THR A 18 -5.53 4.84 -1.06
C THR A 18 -5.55 3.53 -0.30
N ILE A 19 -4.35 3.00 -0.06
CA ILE A 19 -4.12 1.80 0.74
C ILE A 19 -3.97 2.22 2.20
N TYR A 20 -4.66 1.52 3.09
CA TYR A 20 -4.51 1.63 4.53
C TYR A 20 -4.11 0.27 5.11
N ALA A 21 -3.21 0.26 6.08
CA ALA A 21 -2.67 -0.97 6.67
C ALA A 21 -2.58 -0.87 8.19
N ILE A 22 -2.72 -2.00 8.88
CA ILE A 22 -2.48 -2.09 10.32
C ILE A 22 -0.97 -2.06 10.59
N GLU A 23 -0.54 -1.19 11.50
CA GLU A 23 0.85 -1.18 11.97
C GLU A 23 1.16 -2.36 12.92
N PRO A 24 2.39 -2.88 12.90
CA PRO A 24 3.50 -2.51 12.02
C PRO A 24 3.25 -2.96 10.57
N TRP A 25 3.70 -2.18 9.58
CA TRP A 25 3.54 -2.54 8.16
C TRP A 25 4.48 -3.69 7.79
N LEU A 26 3.88 -4.86 7.59
CA LEU A 26 4.52 -6.08 7.12
C LEU A 26 3.73 -6.59 5.91
N LEU A 27 4.32 -7.49 5.13
CA LEU A 27 3.65 -8.12 3.99
C LEU A 27 2.33 -8.80 4.40
N GLU A 28 2.31 -9.39 5.58
CA GLU A 28 1.16 -10.10 6.16
C GLU A 28 0.19 -9.18 6.90
N SER A 29 0.49 -7.87 7.02
CA SER A 29 -0.38 -6.93 7.72
C SER A 29 -1.71 -6.80 7.01
N GLN A 30 -2.79 -6.76 7.78
CA GLN A 30 -4.11 -6.53 7.21
C GLN A 30 -4.15 -5.15 6.57
N ALA A 31 -4.71 -5.10 5.38
CA ALA A 31 -4.83 -3.87 4.64
C ALA A 31 -6.16 -3.79 3.89
N LEU A 32 -6.50 -2.57 3.51
CA LEU A 32 -7.72 -2.22 2.80
C LEU A 32 -7.44 -1.10 1.80
N VAL A 33 -8.18 -1.10 0.69
CA VAL A 33 -8.11 -0.06 -0.32
C VAL A 33 -9.44 0.68 -0.31
N LEU A 34 -9.39 2.00 -0.16
CA LEU A 34 -10.57 2.86 -0.15
C LEU A 34 -10.38 3.99 -1.15
N LYS A 35 -11.49 4.46 -1.71
CA LYS A 35 -11.47 5.73 -2.44
C LYS A 35 -11.21 6.85 -1.42
N GLU A 36 -10.23 7.69 -1.69
CA GLU A 36 -9.87 8.77 -0.79
C GLU A 36 -11.10 9.68 -0.59
N PRO A 37 -11.60 9.86 0.64
CA PRO A 37 -12.60 10.89 0.89
C PRO A 37 -11.92 12.28 0.75
N HIS A 38 -12.71 13.30 0.45
CA HIS A 38 -12.22 14.65 0.14
C HIS A 38 -11.32 15.30 1.23
N ASP A 39 -11.29 14.74 2.44
CA ASP A 39 -10.38 15.12 3.51
C ASP A 39 -9.36 13.99 3.69
N GLY A 40 -8.09 14.22 3.35
CA GLY A 40 -6.98 13.25 3.42
C GLY A 40 -6.88 12.54 4.77
N LEU A 41 -7.64 11.45 4.91
CA LEU A 41 -7.75 10.69 6.16
C LEU A 41 -6.45 9.92 6.37
N ILE A 42 -5.81 10.20 7.50
CA ILE A 42 -4.62 9.46 7.96
C ILE A 42 -4.97 8.13 8.63
N GLN A 43 -6.23 7.93 9.03
CA GLN A 43 -6.69 6.73 9.74
C GLN A 43 -8.11 6.36 9.38
N VAL A 44 -8.35 5.05 9.28
CA VAL A 44 -9.69 4.48 9.06
C VAL A 44 -9.97 3.40 10.09
N ARG A 45 -11.14 3.51 10.74
CA ARG A 45 -11.67 2.45 11.61
C ARG A 45 -12.53 1.51 10.79
N TYR A 46 -12.15 0.24 10.74
CA TYR A 46 -12.90 -0.81 10.05
C TYR A 46 -12.90 -2.09 10.87
N ASN A 47 -14.07 -2.70 11.08
CA ASN A 47 -14.24 -3.96 11.83
C ASN A 47 -13.47 -4.01 13.16
N ASN A 48 -13.61 -2.97 14.00
CA ASN A 48 -12.92 -2.81 15.29
C ASN A 48 -11.38 -2.67 15.23
N SER A 49 -10.78 -2.66 14.06
CA SER A 49 -9.35 -2.36 13.86
C SER A 49 -9.15 -0.94 13.37
N ILE A 50 -7.97 -0.39 13.64
CA ILE A 50 -7.51 0.90 13.12
C ILE A 50 -6.50 0.59 12.01
N PHE A 51 -6.73 1.17 10.84
CA PHE A 51 -5.83 1.10 9.71
C PHE A 51 -5.24 2.49 9.50
N GLU A 52 -3.93 2.56 9.47
CA GLU A 52 -3.18 3.78 9.21
C GLU A 52 -3.03 3.97 7.70
N TYR A 53 -2.93 5.22 7.26
CA TYR A 53 -2.54 5.56 5.90
C TYR A 53 -1.23 4.85 5.56
N PHE A 54 -1.20 4.12 4.45
CA PHE A 54 0.00 3.48 3.93
C PHE A 54 0.54 4.27 2.74
N LEU A 55 -0.10 4.14 1.57
CA LEU A 55 0.29 4.85 0.34
C LEU A 55 -0.91 4.93 -0.63
N GLU A 56 -0.90 5.94 -1.48
CA GLU A 56 -1.81 6.06 -2.62
C GLU A 56 -1.54 4.98 -3.68
N VAL A 57 -2.59 4.47 -4.33
CA VAL A 57 -2.45 3.43 -5.37
C VAL A 57 -1.63 3.93 -6.55
N LEU A 58 -1.80 5.20 -6.95
CA LEU A 58 -1.02 5.83 -8.01
C LEU A 58 0.48 5.78 -7.69
N LEU A 59 0.87 6.24 -6.49
CA LEU A 59 2.26 6.24 -6.05
C LEU A 59 2.85 4.82 -6.00
N VAL A 60 2.10 3.85 -5.50
CA VAL A 60 2.55 2.44 -5.49
C VAL A 60 2.81 1.92 -6.90
N LYS A 61 1.97 2.25 -7.88
CA LYS A 61 2.20 1.88 -9.29
C LYS A 61 3.45 2.52 -9.86
N GLU A 62 3.70 3.80 -9.55
CA GLU A 62 4.92 4.51 -9.95
C GLU A 62 6.18 3.85 -9.35
N LEU A 63 6.16 3.52 -8.06
CA LEU A 63 7.25 2.81 -7.39
C LEU A 63 7.52 1.43 -8.01
N PHE A 64 6.46 0.69 -8.37
CA PHE A 64 6.62 -0.58 -9.08
C PHE A 64 7.31 -0.39 -10.44
N ALA A 65 6.90 0.61 -11.22
CA ALA A 65 7.51 0.90 -12.52
C ALA A 65 9.01 1.22 -12.40
N ASP A 66 9.42 1.95 -11.35
CA ASP A 66 10.84 2.23 -11.08
C ASP A 66 11.64 0.97 -10.69
N LEU A 67 10.98 0.03 -10.01
CA LEU A 67 11.57 -1.24 -9.56
C LEU A 67 11.64 -2.31 -10.67
N GLU A 68 10.84 -2.21 -11.74
CA GLU A 68 10.84 -3.18 -12.86
C GLU A 68 12.23 -3.33 -13.49
N SER A 69 12.99 -2.23 -13.56
CA SER A 69 14.34 -2.19 -14.13
C SER A 69 15.38 -2.98 -13.32
N GLN A 70 15.06 -3.40 -12.09
CA GLN A 70 16.01 -3.91 -11.11
C GLN A 70 16.07 -5.44 -11.04
N ASN A 71 15.29 -6.17 -11.86
CA ASN A 71 15.22 -7.64 -11.89
C ASN A 71 14.96 -8.27 -10.51
N LEU A 72 14.22 -7.58 -9.64
CA LEU A 72 13.84 -8.06 -8.31
C LEU A 72 12.63 -8.99 -8.41
N CYS A 73 12.55 -9.99 -7.53
CA CYS A 73 11.33 -10.77 -7.42
C CYS A 73 10.21 -9.91 -6.83
N ILE A 74 8.94 -10.27 -7.11
CA ILE A 74 7.79 -9.47 -6.68
C ILE A 74 7.75 -9.25 -5.16
N ARG A 75 8.19 -10.25 -4.37
CA ARG A 75 8.24 -10.14 -2.91
C ARG A 75 9.23 -9.08 -2.45
N ASP A 76 10.41 -9.01 -3.07
CA ASP A 76 11.43 -8.00 -2.76
C ASP A 76 10.98 -6.61 -3.19
N GLN A 77 10.24 -6.51 -4.31
CA GLN A 77 9.65 -5.24 -4.75
C GLN A 77 8.62 -4.74 -3.72
N CYS A 78 7.69 -5.59 -3.28
CA CYS A 78 6.73 -5.23 -2.24
C CYS A 78 7.43 -4.83 -0.93
N GLN A 79 8.51 -5.53 -0.54
CA GLN A 79 9.28 -5.18 0.65
C GLN A 79 9.90 -3.79 0.53
N ARG A 80 10.44 -3.42 -0.65
CA ARG A 80 10.98 -2.08 -0.87
C ARG A 80 9.93 -0.97 -0.84
N ILE A 81 8.70 -1.26 -1.29
CA ILE A 81 7.60 -0.31 -1.18
C ILE A 81 7.21 -0.08 0.29
N ILE A 82 7.24 -1.13 1.11
CA ILE A 82 7.05 -1.00 2.56
C ILE A 82 8.18 -0.17 3.18
N GLU A 83 9.44 -0.43 2.81
CA GLU A 83 10.59 0.36 3.27
C GLU A 83 10.47 1.84 2.86
N TYR A 84 10.04 2.11 1.62
CA TYR A 84 9.74 3.45 1.14
C TYR A 84 8.70 4.14 2.04
N ALA A 85 7.57 3.49 2.31
CA ALA A 85 6.53 4.03 3.17
C ALA A 85 7.03 4.35 4.59
N ILE A 86 7.91 3.51 5.15
CA ILE A 86 8.43 3.70 6.52
C ILE A 86 9.41 4.86 6.62
N TYR A 87 10.22 5.10 5.58
CA TYR A 87 11.36 6.01 5.66
C TYR A 87 11.23 7.30 4.86
N ASP A 88 10.40 7.36 3.82
CA ASP A 88 10.34 8.47 2.86
C ASP A 88 8.96 9.13 2.73
N ALA A 89 7.88 8.44 3.12
CA ALA A 89 6.49 8.90 2.95
C ALA A 89 5.97 9.83 4.06
#